data_AF-C6V5J6-F1
#
_entry.id   AF-C6V5J6-F1
#
_cell.length_a   1.000
_cell.length_b   1.000
_cell.length_c   1.000
_cell.angle_alpha   90.00
_cell.angle_beta   90.00
_cell.angle_gamma   90.00
#
_symmetry.space_group_name_H-M   'P 1'
#
loop_
_entity.id
_entity.type
_entity.pdbx_description
1 polymer ?
#
loop_
_entity_poly.entity_id
_entity_poly.type
_entity_poly.pdbx_seq_one_letter_code
_entity_poly.pdbx_strand_id
1 'polypeptide(L)' 'MDSIMTIHAWENWKEIIRKVRFALFDRENFLHKYMRSRFISCVDRKRVSPVLIKKKDISSTLLRSENEWYKRVSEPK' A
#
# COMPACT_ATOMS: atom_id res chain seq x y z
N MET A 1 -6.61 -2.00 0.34
CA MET A 1 -5.94 -2.39 1.60
C MET A 1 -4.50 -1.91 1.50
N ASP A 2 -3.99 -1.18 2.48
CA ASP A 2 -2.63 -0.61 2.38
C ASP A 2 -1.56 -1.68 2.62
N SER A 3 -0.57 -1.76 1.74
CA SER A 3 0.44 -2.83 1.68
C SER A 3 1.23 -3.03 2.98
N ILE A 4 1.49 -1.95 3.71
CA ILE A 4 2.19 -2.01 5.00
C ILE A 4 1.38 -2.74 6.09
N MET A 5 0.05 -2.69 6.01
CA MET A 5 -0.81 -3.42 6.94
C MET A 5 -0.79 -4.92 6.65
N THR A 6 -0.55 -5.32 5.40
CA THR A 6 -0.66 -6.71 4.93
C THR A 6 0.67 -7.39 4.67
N ILE A 7 1.79 -6.69 4.80
CA ILE A 7 3.12 -7.26 4.52
C ILE A 7 3.44 -8.50 5.37
N HIS A 8 2.86 -8.61 6.57
CA HIS A 8 3.00 -9.80 7.43
C HIS A 8 2.38 -11.07 6.84
N ALA A 9 1.50 -10.93 5.84
CA ALA A 9 0.88 -12.02 5.09
C ALA A 9 1.62 -12.34 3.78
N TRP A 10 2.69 -11.62 3.44
CA TRP A 10 3.50 -11.91 2.26
C TRP A 10 4.36 -13.14 2.49
N GLU A 11 4.60 -13.89 1.43
CA GLU A 11 5.57 -14.97 1.43
C GLU A 11 6.96 -14.43 1.80
N ASN A 12 7.64 -15.13 2.72
CA ASN A 12 8.97 -14.77 3.20
C ASN A 12 9.11 -13.33 3.75
N TRP A 13 8.03 -12.72 4.24
CA TRP A 13 8.05 -11.32 4.72
C TRP A 13 9.15 -11.01 5.74
N LYS A 14 9.45 -11.96 6.65
CA LYS A 14 10.52 -11.82 7.65
C LYS A 14 11.90 -11.64 7.02
N GLU A 15 12.14 -12.27 5.88
CA GLU A 15 13.39 -12.14 5.14
C GLU A 15 13.43 -10.82 4.37
N ILE A 16 12.32 -10.45 3.74
CA ILE A 16 12.17 -9.17 3.03
C ILE A 16 12.52 -8.02 3.97
N ILE A 17 11.92 -7.96 5.17
CA ILE A 17 12.16 -6.86 6.12
C ILE A 17 13.62 -6.76 6.61
N ARG A 18 14.39 -7.85 6.55
CA ARG A 18 15.79 -7.89 6.95
C ARG A 18 16.73 -7.43 5.84
N LYS A 19 16.39 -7.69 4.58
CA LYS A 19 17.28 -7.45 3.45
C LYS A 19 17.11 -6.06 2.83
N VAL A 20 15.89 -5.54 2.78
CA VAL A 20 15.60 -4.33 1.96
C VAL A 20 15.48 -3.05 2.78
N ARG A 21 15.41 -1.92 2.07
CA ARG A 21 14.98 -0.61 2.61
C ARG A 21 13.57 -0.34 2.09
N PHE A 22 12.73 0.29 2.91
CA PHE A 22 11.33 0.58 2.60
C PHE A 22 11.13 2.07 2.43
N ALA A 23 10.54 2.46 1.30
CA ALA A 23 9.93 3.76 1.11
C ALA A 23 8.43 3.65 1.44
N LEU A 24 7.96 4.40 2.44
CA LEU A 24 6.56 4.39 2.86
C LEU A 24 5.88 5.65 2.37
N PHE A 25 5.00 5.49 1.38
CA PHE A 25 4.25 6.59 0.80
C PHE A 25 3.05 6.94 1.69
N ASP A 26 3.12 8.08 2.37
CA ASP A 26 2.02 8.58 3.19
C ASP A 26 1.05 9.40 2.34
N ARG A 27 -0.20 8.92 2.24
CA ARG A 27 -1.31 9.56 1.53
C ARG A 27 -2.22 10.26 2.54
N GLU A 28 -1.80 11.43 3.01
CA GLU A 28 -2.49 12.27 4.02
C GLU A 28 -2.62 11.63 5.42
N ASN A 29 -1.55 11.72 6.21
CA ASN A 29 -1.54 11.46 7.64
C ASN A 29 -1.90 10.04 8.06
N PHE A 30 -1.76 9.05 7.18
CA PHE A 30 -2.02 7.65 7.50
C PHE A 30 -0.86 7.02 8.30
N LEU A 31 0.24 7.76 8.49
CA LEU A 31 1.40 7.42 9.31
C LEU A 31 1.02 6.85 10.68
N HIS A 32 0.06 7.46 11.39
CA HIS A 32 -0.35 7.04 12.73
C HIS A 32 -0.96 5.63 12.78
N LYS A 33 -1.68 5.22 11.72
CA LYS A 33 -2.25 3.87 11.61
C LYS A 33 -1.17 2.83 11.34
N TYR A 34 -0.17 3.18 10.54
CA TYR A 34 0.92 2.27 10.18
C TYR A 34 1.90 2.00 11.33
N MET A 35 2.09 2.97 12.23
CA MET A 35 2.94 2.82 13.43
C MET A 35 2.48 1.70 14.36
N ARG A 36 1.22 1.26 14.27
CA ARG A 36 0.66 0.12 15.03
C ARG A 36 0.79 -1.22 14.31
N SER A 37 1.39 -1.25 13.13
CA SER A 37 1.52 -2.47 12.34
C SER A 37 2.53 -3.45 12.92
N ARG A 38 2.29 -4.75 12.71
CA ARG A 38 3.26 -5.82 12.98
C ARG A 38 4.55 -5.66 12.15
N PHE A 39 4.50 -4.90 11.06
CA PHE A 39 5.66 -4.54 10.27
C PHE A 39 6.57 -3.56 11.01
N ILE A 40 6.03 -2.44 11.50
CA ILE A 40 6.81 -1.41 12.20
C ILE A 40 7.45 -1.95 13.49
N SER A 41 6.83 -2.94 14.15
CA SER A 41 7.43 -3.58 15.33
C SER A 41 8.61 -4.50 15.02
N CYS A 42 8.72 -5.02 13.79
CA CYS A 42 9.74 -5.99 13.39
C CYS A 42 10.83 -5.41 12.47
N VAL A 43 10.55 -4.33 11.76
CA VAL A 43 11.50 -3.70 10.83
C VAL A 43 12.47 -2.79 11.57
N ASP A 44 13.73 -2.77 11.15
CA ASP A 44 14.68 -1.75 11.62
C ASP A 44 14.24 -0.38 11.09
N ARG A 45 13.94 0.55 12.00
CA ARG A 45 13.49 1.91 11.67
C ARG A 45 14.47 2.65 10.77
N LYS A 46 15.78 2.36 10.83
CA LYS A 46 16.80 2.98 9.95
C LYS A 46 16.63 2.59 8.48
N ARG A 47 15.94 1.47 8.21
CA ARG A 47 15.64 0.98 6.86
C ARG A 47 14.33 1.52 6.32
N VAL A 48 13.57 2.27 7.11
CA VAL A 48 12.26 2.80 6.73
C VAL A 48 12.37 4.30 6.51
N SER A 49 11.97 4.76 5.33
CA SER A 49 11.96 6.18 4.97
C SER A 49 10.52 6.58 4.61
N PRO A 50 9.89 7.49 5.37
CA PRO A 50 8.61 8.04 4.99
C PRO A 50 8.79 8.97 3.79
N VAL A 51 7.90 8.85 2.82
CA VAL A 51 7.84 9.70 1.63
C VAL A 51 6.46 10.34 1.62
N LEU A 52 6.44 11.66 1.82
CA LEU A 52 5.20 12.42 1.74
C LEU A 52 4.82 12.60 0.28
N ILE A 53 3.61 12.18 -0.08
CA ILE A 53 3.07 12.42 -1.42
C ILE A 53 1.74 13.15 -1.32
N LYS A 54 1.52 14.09 -2.25
CA LYS A 54 0.21 14.72 -2.40
C LYS A 54 -0.77 13.64 -2.82
N LYS A 55 -1.74 13.36 -1.95
CA LYS A 55 -2.78 12.38 -2.24
C LYS A 55 -3.57 12.85 -3.45
N LYS A 56 -3.77 11.92 -4.38
CA LYS A 56 -4.76 12.01 -5.44
C LYS A 56 -5.60 10.75 -5.32
N ASP A 57 -6.90 10.91 -5.15
CA ASP A 57 -7.82 9.77 -5.02
C ASP A 57 -8.04 9.14 -6.40
N ILE A 58 -7.09 8.29 -6.77
CA ILE A 58 -7.09 7.51 -8.00
C ILE A 58 -6.81 6.05 -7.65
N SER A 59 -7.54 5.16 -8.32
CA SER A 59 -7.32 3.72 -8.26
C SER A 59 -7.66 3.10 -9.60
N SER A 60 -7.03 1.96 -9.93
CA SER A 60 -7.34 1.26 -11.17
C SER A 60 -8.79 0.80 -11.24
N THR A 61 -9.45 0.55 -10.11
CA THR A 61 -10.88 0.22 -10.05
C THR A 61 -11.75 1.43 -10.41
N LEU A 62 -11.45 2.60 -9.84
CA LEU A 62 -12.12 3.85 -10.19
C LEU A 62 -11.97 4.16 -11.68
N LEU A 63 -10.75 4.11 -12.20
CA LEU A 63 -10.47 4.38 -13.62
C LEU A 63 -11.20 3.41 -14.57
N ARG A 64 -11.32 2.12 -14.18
CA ARG A 64 -12.11 1.15 -14.95
C ARG A 64 -13.61 1.46 -14.90
N SER A 65 -14.13 1.88 -13.74
CA SER A 65 -15.54 2.25 -13.60
C SER A 65 -15.92 3.51 -14.39
N GLU A 66 -14.96 4.41 -14.62
CA GLU A 66 -15.16 5.62 -15.42
C GLU A 66 -15.02 5.36 -16.93
N ASN A 67 -14.42 4.24 -17.32
CA ASN A 67 -14.18 3.87 -18.71
C ASN A 67 -15.42 3.21 -19.34
N GLU A 68 -16.02 3.86 -20.33
CA GLU A 68 -17.22 3.37 -21.02
C GLU A 68 -17.05 2.05 -21.78
N TRP A 69 -15.83 1.77 -22.27
CA TRP A 69 -15.56 0.47 -22.86
C TRP A 69 -15.69 -0.62 -21.80
N TYR A 70 -15.10 -0.42 -20.62
CA TYR A 70 -15.17 -1.38 -19.50
C TYR A 70 -16.60 -1.60 -19.01
N LYS A 71 -17.42 -0.54 -18.91
CA LYS A 71 -18.84 -0.67 -18.54
C LYS A 71 -19.58 -1.64 -19.45
N ARG A 72 -19.41 -1.49 -20.77
CA ARG A 72 -20.09 -2.32 -21.79
C ARG A 72 -19.70 -3.80 -21.77
N VAL A 73 -18.47 -4.14 -21.40
CA VAL A 73 -18.02 -5.55 -21.36
C VAL A 73 -18.24 -6.23 -20.00
N SER A 74 -18.55 -5.45 -18.97
CA SER A 74 -18.71 -5.96 -17.59
C SER A 74 -20.17 -6.26 -17.23
N GLU A 75 -21.14 -5.86 -18.06
CA GLU A 75 -22.55 -6.20 -17.87
C GLU A 75 -22.79 -7.68 -18.18
N PRO A 76 -23.39 -8.45 -17.25
CA PRO A 76 -23.78 -9.82 -17.53
C PRO A 76 -24.89 -9.82 -18.59
N LYS A 77 -24.76 -10.67 -19.60
CA LYS A 77 -25.81 -10.93 -20.60
C LYS A 77 -27.05 -11.56 -19.97
#